data_AF-A0A2P2C2N0-F1
#
_entry.id   AF-A0A2P2C2N0-F1
#
_cell.length_a   1.000
_cell.length_b   1.000
_cell.length_c   1.000
_cell.angle_alpha   90.00
_cell.angle_beta   90.00
_cell.angle_gamma   90.00
#
_symmetry.space_group_name_H-M   'P 1'
#
loop_
_entity.id
_entity.type
_entity.pdbx_description
1 polymer ?
#
loop_
_entity_poly.entity_id
_entity_poly.type
_entity_poly.pdbx_seq_one_letter_code
_entity_poly.pdbx_strand_id
1 'polypeptide(L)'
;MYFVGVDLAWGQRKPTGLAALDDAGRLVHVSTVSTDEEILAGLAPYVEGDCLVGIDAPLVVTNPTGNRPAESALNRDFRAFEAGAHPSNTAKPEFSETPRGALLSKALGLDMDPSSTSRRRAIEVYPHPATVALFRLGRTLKYKNKPGRSLAELKGALRHLMDLVEGLATAETALHVGDHEPWRELARQVAAATRKSELRRVEDQVDAVVCAYVALYVVRRPDDVTVYGDFAEGYIVTPTLPADHQPSARPPRPTPLSRAVQEYAARHPSLQRAGEEFVALVTTILDDGGINYLSVTGRTKSIASFAEKASRTSADGKLLYPDPLTDITDQLGIRVITYVQSDVTAVADLLADQIAVLDDRDMGQETASEGRFGYASRHLVISLDAGRANAPTYAAMHGLGASVQIRTVLQHAWAEFEHDIRYKGTIPDEHVRDFDRRFTLAAGLLELADREFSTIWDRLRPEVTAPSTEPEDDDPRISARELAAFLAGQYSDAGWSRTDHYAWISGLLLELGITSLDELADALRTVDDAQISEQMGYRYPPGAVRRLDDALLAVFRERYLGLHGNVHREALLRTRLDRMSAR
;
A
#
# COMPACT_ATOMS: atom_id res chain seq x y z
N MET A 1 -49.22 -23.88 4.95
CA MET A 1 -48.00 -24.63 5.31
C MET A 1 -46.89 -23.63 5.58
N TYR A 2 -45.89 -23.95 6.41
CA TYR A 2 -44.68 -23.13 6.54
C TYR A 2 -43.49 -23.80 5.85
N PHE A 3 -42.62 -23.00 5.26
CA PHE A 3 -41.35 -23.45 4.70
C PHE A 3 -40.22 -22.82 5.50
N VAL A 4 -39.40 -23.66 6.13
CA VAL A 4 -38.41 -23.22 7.11
C VAL A 4 -37.03 -23.52 6.57
N GLY A 5 -36.09 -22.61 6.78
CA GLY A 5 -34.70 -22.76 6.39
C GLY A 5 -33.76 -22.64 7.58
N VAL A 6 -32.75 -23.49 7.61
CA VAL A 6 -31.75 -23.54 8.68
C VAL A 6 -30.36 -23.59 8.06
N ASP A 7 -29.57 -22.53 8.16
CA ASP A 7 -28.12 -22.57 7.88
C ASP A 7 -27.40 -23.09 9.12
N LEU A 8 -27.26 -24.41 9.21
CA LEU A 8 -26.85 -25.07 10.44
C LEU A 8 -25.33 -25.17 10.51
N ALA A 9 -24.72 -24.35 11.38
CA ALA A 9 -23.33 -24.56 11.76
C ALA A 9 -23.14 -25.96 12.38
N TRP A 10 -22.05 -26.64 12.03
CA TRP A 10 -21.82 -28.01 12.52
C TRP A 10 -21.49 -28.05 14.03
N GLY A 11 -20.94 -26.98 14.60
CA GLY A 11 -20.64 -26.88 16.03
C GLY A 11 -21.76 -26.26 16.87
N GLN A 12 -22.02 -26.81 18.06
CA GLN A 12 -23.16 -26.49 18.94
C GLN A 12 -23.23 -25.06 19.51
N ARG A 13 -22.18 -24.24 19.35
CA ARG A 13 -22.13 -22.85 19.86
C ARG A 13 -21.80 -21.82 18.79
N LYS A 14 -21.94 -22.22 17.52
CA LYS A 14 -21.69 -21.34 16.38
C LYS A 14 -23.02 -20.71 15.94
N PRO A 15 -22.98 -19.47 15.44
CA PRO A 15 -24.16 -18.83 14.85
C PRO A 15 -24.81 -19.73 13.80
N THR A 16 -26.13 -19.84 13.86
CA THR A 16 -27.00 -20.56 12.93
C THR A 16 -28.10 -19.60 12.49
N GLY A 17 -28.29 -19.46 11.18
CA GLY A 17 -29.38 -18.68 10.62
C GLY A 17 -30.68 -19.48 10.59
N LEU A 18 -31.78 -18.83 10.92
CA LEU A 18 -33.13 -19.38 10.80
C LEU A 18 -33.97 -18.45 9.91
N ALA A 19 -34.81 -19.04 9.06
CA ALA A 19 -35.81 -18.31 8.29
C ALA A 19 -37.11 -19.11 8.17
N ALA A 20 -38.24 -18.41 8.06
CA ALA A 20 -39.53 -19.04 7.78
C ALA A 20 -40.32 -18.24 6.75
N LEU A 21 -40.92 -18.96 5.80
CA LEU A 21 -41.84 -18.46 4.79
C LEU A 21 -43.23 -19.00 5.05
N ASP A 22 -44.25 -18.17 4.86
CA ASP A 22 -45.64 -18.63 4.83
C ASP A 22 -45.99 -19.35 3.51
N ASP A 23 -47.24 -19.80 3.39
CA ASP A 23 -47.72 -20.52 2.21
C ASP A 23 -47.64 -19.69 0.92
N ALA A 24 -47.77 -18.36 1.04
CA ALA A 24 -47.71 -17.42 -0.06
C ALA A 24 -46.26 -17.03 -0.44
N GLY A 25 -45.25 -17.65 0.19
CA GLY A 25 -43.84 -17.34 -0.05
C GLY A 25 -43.41 -16.01 0.56
N ARG A 26 -44.12 -15.48 1.56
CA ARG A 26 -43.70 -14.26 2.27
C ARG A 26 -42.76 -14.64 3.41
N LEU A 27 -41.65 -13.91 3.53
CA LEU A 27 -40.76 -14.04 4.68
C LEU A 27 -41.45 -13.51 5.94
N VAL A 28 -41.66 -14.39 6.92
CA VAL A 28 -42.31 -14.06 8.21
C VAL A 28 -41.34 -14.12 9.39
N HIS A 29 -40.16 -14.70 9.19
CA HIS A 29 -39.12 -14.78 10.20
C HIS A 29 -37.74 -14.83 9.57
N VAL A 30 -36.78 -14.09 10.14
CA VAL A 30 -35.34 -14.32 9.96
C VAL A 30 -34.62 -13.96 11.25
N SER A 31 -33.70 -14.80 11.69
CA SER A 31 -32.91 -14.56 12.90
C SER A 31 -31.60 -15.35 12.91
N THR A 32 -30.71 -15.02 13.85
CA THR A 32 -29.52 -15.81 14.18
C THR A 32 -29.58 -16.26 15.63
N VAL A 33 -29.29 -17.54 15.86
CA VAL A 33 -29.22 -18.18 17.18
C VAL A 33 -27.89 -18.93 17.32
N SER A 34 -27.51 -19.38 18.53
CA SER A 34 -26.21 -20.03 18.75
C SER A 34 -26.28 -21.42 19.38
N THR A 35 -27.38 -21.78 20.03
CA THR A 35 -27.54 -23.06 20.76
C THR A 35 -28.67 -23.92 20.19
N ASP A 36 -28.66 -25.23 20.46
CA ASP A 36 -29.73 -26.14 20.02
C ASP A 36 -31.07 -25.76 20.65
N GLU A 37 -31.08 -25.36 21.92
CA GLU A 37 -32.29 -24.90 22.62
C GLU A 37 -32.90 -23.65 21.95
N GLU A 38 -32.06 -22.68 21.58
CA GLU A 38 -32.51 -21.48 20.86
C GLU A 38 -33.00 -21.83 19.44
N ILE A 39 -32.36 -22.79 18.75
CA ILE A 39 -32.84 -23.27 17.44
C ILE A 39 -34.24 -23.88 17.59
N LEU A 40 -34.42 -24.82 18.52
CA LEU A 40 -35.70 -25.48 18.74
C LEU A 40 -36.79 -24.46 19.13
N ALA A 41 -36.49 -23.52 20.01
CA ALA A 41 -37.41 -22.46 20.40
C ALA A 41 -37.77 -21.52 19.25
N GLY A 42 -36.79 -21.15 18.42
CA GLY A 42 -37.01 -20.28 17.25
C GLY A 42 -37.82 -20.95 16.14
N LEU A 43 -37.69 -22.27 15.99
CA LEU A 43 -38.40 -23.04 14.97
C LEU A 43 -39.82 -23.46 15.39
N ALA A 44 -40.07 -23.64 16.69
CA ALA A 44 -41.33 -24.17 17.22
C ALA A 44 -42.59 -23.54 16.60
N PRO A 45 -42.74 -22.20 16.47
CA PRO A 45 -43.95 -21.59 15.92
C PRO A 45 -44.26 -21.97 14.47
N TYR A 46 -43.25 -22.40 13.71
CA TYR A 46 -43.36 -22.68 12.27
C TYR A 46 -43.43 -24.17 11.97
N VAL A 47 -43.28 -25.04 12.98
CA VAL A 47 -43.26 -26.50 12.79
C VAL A 47 -44.34 -27.25 13.58
N GLU A 48 -45.25 -26.55 14.26
CA GLU A 48 -46.41 -27.17 14.93
C GLU A 48 -47.38 -27.83 13.93
N GLY A 49 -47.65 -27.14 12.82
CA GLY A 49 -48.52 -27.62 11.74
C GLY A 49 -47.75 -28.13 10.52
N ASP A 50 -48.43 -28.16 9.36
CA ASP A 50 -47.84 -28.59 8.09
C ASP A 50 -46.60 -27.74 7.75
N CYS A 51 -45.45 -28.40 7.61
CA CYS A 51 -44.18 -27.74 7.36
C CYS A 51 -43.19 -28.61 6.58
N LEU A 52 -42.28 -27.93 5.87
CA LEU A 52 -41.07 -28.52 5.31
C LEU A 52 -39.87 -27.67 5.72
N VAL A 53 -38.89 -28.32 6.37
CA VAL A 53 -37.67 -27.68 6.86
C VAL A 53 -36.49 -28.04 5.96
N GLY A 54 -35.90 -27.08 5.27
CA GLY A 54 -34.63 -27.24 4.55
C GLY A 54 -33.45 -26.94 5.46
N ILE A 55 -32.56 -27.91 5.67
CA ILE A 55 -31.41 -27.79 6.57
C ILE A 55 -30.11 -27.85 5.75
N ASP A 56 -29.27 -26.81 5.81
CA ASP A 56 -27.90 -26.81 5.26
C ASP A 56 -26.94 -27.57 6.19
N ALA A 57 -27.17 -28.86 6.34
CA ALA A 57 -26.26 -29.78 7.01
C ALA A 57 -26.62 -31.24 6.68
N PRO A 58 -25.63 -32.15 6.72
CA PRO A 58 -25.88 -33.57 6.60
C PRO A 58 -26.93 -34.09 7.58
N LEU A 59 -27.95 -34.79 7.09
CA LEU A 59 -28.94 -35.48 7.94
C LEU A 59 -28.57 -36.94 8.16
N VAL A 60 -28.02 -37.59 7.15
CA VAL A 60 -27.59 -38.99 7.22
C VAL A 60 -26.15 -39.10 6.74
N VAL A 61 -25.28 -39.66 7.59
CA VAL A 61 -23.86 -39.89 7.32
C VAL A 61 -23.50 -41.29 7.82
N THR A 62 -23.17 -42.19 6.89
CA THR A 62 -22.89 -43.61 7.21
C THR A 62 -21.51 -44.05 6.74
N ASN A 63 -20.90 -43.32 5.80
CA ASN A 63 -19.60 -43.66 5.22
C ASN A 63 -18.44 -43.31 6.18
N PRO A 64 -17.41 -44.17 6.27
CA PRO A 64 -16.28 -43.96 7.18
C PRO A 64 -15.36 -42.82 6.72
N THR A 65 -15.12 -42.69 5.42
CA THR A 65 -14.24 -41.67 4.84
C THR A 65 -14.77 -41.19 3.48
N GLY A 66 -14.15 -40.15 2.93
CA GLY A 66 -14.50 -39.63 1.60
C GLY A 66 -15.86 -38.95 1.53
N ASN A 67 -16.36 -38.80 0.31
CA ASN A 67 -17.68 -38.24 0.02
C ASN A 67 -18.77 -39.33 0.13
N ARG A 68 -19.96 -38.95 0.60
CA ARG A 68 -21.18 -39.74 0.42
C ARG A 68 -21.50 -39.93 -1.08
N PRO A 69 -22.29 -40.94 -1.44
CA PRO A 69 -22.83 -41.08 -2.80
C PRO A 69 -23.54 -39.80 -3.28
N ALA A 70 -24.32 -39.15 -2.41
CA ALA A 70 -24.97 -37.88 -2.66
C ALA A 70 -23.99 -36.76 -3.07
N GLU A 71 -22.96 -36.53 -2.26
CA GLU A 71 -21.94 -35.50 -2.51
C GLU A 71 -21.15 -35.80 -3.77
N SER A 72 -20.84 -37.07 -4.02
CA SER A 72 -20.14 -37.49 -5.23
C SER A 72 -20.97 -37.22 -6.48
N ALA A 73 -22.29 -37.47 -6.41
CA ALA A 73 -23.21 -37.21 -7.51
C ALA A 73 -23.41 -35.71 -7.75
N LEU A 74 -23.72 -34.94 -6.71
CA LEU A 74 -23.83 -33.49 -6.78
C LEU A 74 -22.55 -32.83 -7.30
N ASN A 75 -21.38 -33.33 -6.88
CA ASN A 75 -20.09 -32.81 -7.34
C ASN A 75 -19.81 -33.06 -8.82
N ARG A 76 -20.44 -34.04 -9.47
CA ARG A 76 -20.30 -34.21 -10.93
C ARG A 76 -20.93 -33.04 -11.68
N ASP A 77 -22.04 -32.53 -11.17
CA ASP A 77 -22.81 -31.48 -11.84
C ASP A 77 -22.32 -30.08 -11.45
N PHE A 78 -22.02 -29.88 -10.16
CA PHE A 78 -21.80 -28.54 -9.61
C PHE A 78 -20.33 -28.14 -9.40
N ARG A 79 -19.36 -29.07 -9.52
CA ARG A 79 -17.93 -28.75 -9.31
C ARG A 79 -17.41 -27.69 -10.29
N ALA A 80 -17.86 -27.71 -11.55
CA ALA A 80 -17.41 -26.77 -12.57
C ALA A 80 -17.81 -25.31 -12.25
N PHE A 81 -18.94 -25.15 -11.56
CA PHE A 81 -19.48 -23.89 -11.04
C PHE A 81 -18.86 -23.48 -9.68
N GLU A 82 -17.94 -24.28 -9.13
CA GLU A 82 -17.39 -24.09 -7.79
C GLU A 82 -18.44 -24.17 -6.67
N ALA A 83 -19.51 -24.95 -6.90
CA ALA A 83 -20.62 -25.22 -5.97
C ALA A 83 -20.59 -26.67 -5.42
N GLY A 84 -19.44 -27.35 -5.49
CA GLY A 84 -19.33 -28.72 -5.01
C GLY A 84 -19.40 -28.84 -3.48
N ALA A 85 -20.06 -29.90 -2.99
CA ALA A 85 -20.16 -30.22 -1.58
C ALA A 85 -18.84 -30.78 -1.02
N HIS A 86 -18.56 -30.43 0.23
CA HIS A 86 -17.47 -31.00 1.00
C HIS A 86 -17.82 -32.43 1.48
N PRO A 87 -16.82 -33.29 1.67
CA PRO A 87 -17.06 -34.64 2.17
C PRO A 87 -17.66 -34.63 3.57
N SER A 88 -18.72 -35.40 3.80
CA SER A 88 -19.24 -35.71 5.14
C SER A 88 -19.04 -37.19 5.41
N ASN A 89 -18.41 -37.54 6.53
CA ASN A 89 -18.08 -38.92 6.89
C ASN A 89 -17.84 -39.06 8.39
N THR A 90 -17.96 -40.28 8.91
CA THR A 90 -17.90 -40.56 10.36
C THR A 90 -16.50 -40.45 10.97
N ALA A 91 -15.43 -40.33 10.16
CA ALA A 91 -14.11 -39.98 10.66
C ALA A 91 -14.00 -38.51 11.12
N LYS A 92 -14.95 -37.65 10.74
CA LYS A 92 -15.03 -36.27 11.24
C LYS A 92 -15.75 -36.23 12.60
N PRO A 93 -15.21 -35.53 13.62
CA PRO A 93 -15.83 -35.46 14.94
C PRO A 93 -17.28 -34.96 14.92
N GLU A 94 -17.64 -34.10 13.97
CA GLU A 94 -18.99 -33.55 13.83
C GLU A 94 -20.04 -34.57 13.35
N PHE A 95 -19.58 -35.68 12.76
CA PHE A 95 -20.43 -36.74 12.18
C PHE A 95 -20.06 -38.14 12.68
N SER A 96 -19.22 -38.25 13.72
CA SER A 96 -18.87 -39.54 14.32
C SER A 96 -20.05 -40.18 15.04
N GLU A 97 -21.03 -39.36 15.44
CA GLU A 97 -22.32 -39.77 15.98
C GLU A 97 -23.46 -39.32 15.05
N THR A 98 -24.70 -39.29 15.55
CA THR A 98 -25.84 -38.76 14.78
C THR A 98 -25.59 -37.30 14.39
N PRO A 99 -25.69 -36.93 13.10
CA PRO A 99 -25.51 -35.55 12.67
C PRO A 99 -26.44 -34.57 13.40
N ARG A 100 -25.94 -33.37 13.69
CA ARG A 100 -26.69 -32.32 14.43
C ARG A 100 -28.06 -32.03 13.79
N GLY A 101 -28.14 -31.98 12.46
CA GLY A 101 -29.39 -31.77 11.75
C GLY A 101 -30.43 -32.87 12.01
N ALA A 102 -29.99 -34.13 12.08
CA ALA A 102 -30.87 -35.25 12.41
C ALA A 102 -31.35 -35.24 13.87
N LEU A 103 -30.50 -34.81 14.80
CA LEU A 103 -30.91 -34.63 16.20
C LEU A 103 -32.01 -33.57 16.34
N LEU A 104 -31.86 -32.43 15.66
CA LEU A 104 -32.87 -31.36 15.63
C LEU A 104 -34.17 -31.83 14.98
N SER A 105 -34.10 -32.51 13.84
CA SER A 105 -35.27 -33.08 13.16
C SER A 105 -36.02 -34.07 14.06
N LYS A 106 -35.30 -34.94 14.77
CA LYS A 106 -35.89 -35.88 15.74
C LYS A 106 -36.57 -35.15 16.90
N ALA A 107 -35.92 -34.13 17.47
CA ALA A 107 -36.48 -33.35 18.57
C ALA A 107 -37.78 -32.62 18.18
N LEU A 108 -37.88 -32.19 16.92
CA LEU A 108 -39.06 -31.52 16.37
C LEU A 108 -40.12 -32.50 15.82
N GLY A 109 -39.82 -33.80 15.76
CA GLY A 109 -40.71 -34.83 15.21
C GLY A 109 -40.91 -34.71 13.70
N LEU A 110 -39.86 -34.35 12.96
CA LEU A 110 -39.85 -34.19 11.51
C LEU A 110 -39.38 -35.47 10.83
N ASP A 111 -40.13 -35.93 9.82
CA ASP A 111 -39.72 -37.04 8.97
C ASP A 111 -38.63 -36.59 8.00
N MET A 112 -37.52 -37.33 7.94
CA MET A 112 -36.34 -36.99 7.15
C MET A 112 -36.24 -37.76 5.83
N ASP A 113 -37.17 -38.67 5.51
CA ASP A 113 -37.16 -39.35 4.23
C ASP A 113 -37.62 -38.36 3.12
N PRO A 114 -36.78 -38.08 2.10
CA PRO A 114 -37.12 -37.14 1.04
C PRO A 114 -38.33 -37.59 0.20
N SER A 115 -38.68 -38.88 0.25
CA SER A 115 -39.87 -39.45 -0.41
C SER A 115 -41.11 -39.49 0.48
N SER A 116 -40.99 -39.10 1.76
CA SER A 116 -42.10 -39.14 2.71
C SER A 116 -43.26 -38.25 2.30
N THR A 117 -44.48 -38.74 2.53
CA THR A 117 -45.73 -37.99 2.37
C THR A 117 -46.20 -37.33 3.68
N SER A 118 -45.39 -37.40 4.74
CA SER A 118 -45.65 -36.74 6.01
C SER A 118 -45.91 -35.24 5.80
N ARG A 119 -46.80 -34.67 6.62
CA ARG A 119 -47.07 -33.22 6.61
C ARG A 119 -45.99 -32.41 7.31
N ARG A 120 -45.13 -33.06 8.11
CA ARG A 120 -44.05 -32.44 8.89
C ARG A 120 -42.74 -33.13 8.54
N ARG A 121 -41.92 -32.45 7.74
CA ARG A 121 -40.72 -33.03 7.11
C ARG A 121 -39.49 -32.14 7.26
N ALA A 122 -38.32 -32.76 7.22
CA ALA A 122 -37.04 -32.10 7.09
C ALA A 122 -36.26 -32.69 5.91
N ILE A 123 -35.58 -31.86 5.14
CA ILE A 123 -34.72 -32.26 4.03
C ILE A 123 -33.34 -31.61 4.12
N GLU A 124 -32.33 -32.36 3.71
CA GLU A 124 -30.98 -31.84 3.52
C GLU A 124 -30.94 -30.99 2.24
N VAL A 125 -30.54 -29.72 2.36
CA VAL A 125 -30.39 -28.79 1.23
C VAL A 125 -28.98 -28.22 1.19
N TYR A 126 -28.57 -27.64 0.06
CA TYR A 126 -27.26 -26.98 -0.04
C TYR A 126 -27.35 -25.65 -0.82
N PRO A 127 -27.19 -24.48 -0.17
CA PRO A 127 -27.41 -23.15 -0.77
C PRO A 127 -26.54 -22.85 -2.01
N HIS A 128 -25.28 -23.32 -2.05
CA HIS A 128 -24.39 -23.01 -3.17
C HIS A 128 -24.86 -23.61 -4.50
N PRO A 129 -25.15 -24.92 -4.61
CA PRO A 129 -25.82 -25.50 -5.78
C PRO A 129 -27.17 -24.86 -6.08
N ALA A 130 -27.99 -24.61 -5.04
CA ALA A 130 -29.33 -24.06 -5.22
C ALA A 130 -29.29 -22.68 -5.88
N THR A 131 -28.42 -21.79 -5.42
CA THR A 131 -28.26 -20.45 -6.01
C THR A 131 -27.71 -20.50 -7.44
N VAL A 132 -26.82 -21.46 -7.75
CA VAL A 132 -26.34 -21.68 -9.13
C VAL A 132 -27.50 -22.06 -10.05
N ALA A 133 -28.33 -23.02 -9.63
CA ALA A 133 -29.46 -23.49 -10.44
C ALA A 133 -30.56 -22.43 -10.57
N LEU A 134 -30.98 -21.81 -9.46
CA LEU A 134 -32.07 -20.83 -9.42
C LEU A 134 -31.76 -19.54 -10.19
N PHE A 135 -30.53 -19.03 -10.04
CA PHE A 135 -30.14 -17.73 -10.60
C PHE A 135 -29.25 -17.86 -11.84
N ARG A 136 -29.05 -19.08 -12.33
CA ARG A 136 -28.20 -19.38 -13.49
C ARG A 136 -26.81 -18.74 -13.37
N LEU A 137 -26.20 -18.86 -12.19
CA LEU A 137 -24.88 -18.29 -11.93
C LEU A 137 -23.80 -19.11 -12.65
N GLY A 138 -22.93 -18.44 -13.41
CA GLY A 138 -21.80 -19.12 -14.05
C GLY A 138 -20.80 -19.74 -13.05
N ARG A 139 -20.71 -19.20 -11.83
CA ARG A 139 -19.94 -19.73 -10.68
C ARG A 139 -20.58 -19.25 -9.37
N THR A 140 -20.23 -19.89 -8.25
CA THR A 140 -20.67 -19.44 -6.92
C THR A 140 -20.24 -18.02 -6.58
N LEU A 141 -21.16 -17.25 -6.01
CA LEU A 141 -20.87 -15.95 -5.40
C LEU A 141 -19.91 -16.11 -4.22
N LYS A 142 -18.94 -15.20 -4.08
CA LYS A 142 -17.86 -15.31 -3.09
C LYS A 142 -18.18 -14.59 -1.78
N TYR A 143 -19.38 -14.81 -1.24
CA TYR A 143 -19.88 -14.13 -0.04
C TYR A 143 -19.43 -14.78 1.28
N LYS A 144 -19.15 -16.10 1.31
CA LYS A 144 -18.63 -16.78 2.52
C LYS A 144 -17.22 -16.33 2.92
N ASN A 145 -16.96 -16.08 4.20
CA ASN A 145 -15.61 -15.69 4.66
C ASN A 145 -14.58 -16.83 4.49
N LYS A 146 -13.63 -16.68 3.56
CA LYS A 146 -12.51 -17.63 3.31
C LYS A 146 -11.17 -16.88 3.19
N PRO A 147 -10.02 -17.54 3.44
CA PRO A 147 -8.70 -16.93 3.26
C PRO A 147 -8.53 -16.30 1.88
N GLY A 148 -7.92 -15.12 1.81
CA GLY A 148 -7.66 -14.40 0.57
C GLY A 148 -8.80 -13.54 0.00
N ARG A 149 -9.99 -13.51 0.63
CA ARG A 149 -11.09 -12.61 0.22
C ARG A 149 -11.02 -11.28 0.97
N SER A 150 -11.14 -10.16 0.27
CA SER A 150 -11.22 -8.81 0.86
C SER A 150 -12.62 -8.53 1.43
N LEU A 151 -12.76 -7.51 2.29
CA LEU A 151 -14.06 -7.07 2.79
C LEU A 151 -14.99 -6.63 1.64
N ALA A 152 -14.44 -5.88 0.67
CA ALA A 152 -15.18 -5.37 -0.47
C ALA A 152 -15.76 -6.51 -1.34
N GLU A 153 -14.97 -7.55 -1.60
CA GLU A 153 -15.44 -8.73 -2.34
C GLU A 153 -16.57 -9.46 -1.60
N LEU A 154 -16.42 -9.70 -0.30
CA LEU A 154 -17.47 -10.35 0.51
C LEU A 154 -18.76 -9.53 0.52
N LYS A 155 -18.64 -8.22 0.76
CA LYS A 155 -19.77 -7.28 0.81
C LYS A 155 -20.51 -7.20 -0.52
N GLY A 156 -19.78 -7.06 -1.64
CA GLY A 156 -20.35 -7.02 -2.98
C GLY A 156 -21.04 -8.33 -3.36
N ALA A 157 -20.42 -9.47 -3.05
CA ALA A 157 -21.01 -10.78 -3.34
C ALA A 157 -22.26 -11.06 -2.50
N LEU A 158 -22.26 -10.70 -1.20
CA LEU A 158 -23.42 -10.88 -0.34
C LEU A 158 -24.58 -9.97 -0.75
N ARG A 159 -24.30 -8.71 -1.10
CA ARG A 159 -25.32 -7.80 -1.63
C ARG A 159 -25.93 -8.34 -2.93
N HIS A 160 -25.11 -8.83 -3.85
CA HIS A 160 -25.60 -9.44 -5.08
C HIS A 160 -26.50 -10.65 -4.81
N LEU A 161 -26.16 -11.51 -3.84
CA LEU A 161 -27.07 -12.61 -3.44
C LEU A 161 -28.41 -12.07 -2.92
N MET A 162 -28.40 -11.04 -2.07
CA MET A 162 -29.63 -10.42 -1.58
C MET A 162 -30.47 -9.81 -2.70
N ASP A 163 -29.84 -9.15 -3.69
CA ASP A 163 -30.54 -8.58 -4.85
C ASP A 163 -31.22 -9.69 -5.69
N LEU A 164 -30.55 -10.84 -5.88
CA LEU A 164 -31.12 -11.99 -6.57
C LEU A 164 -32.31 -12.58 -5.81
N VAL A 165 -32.22 -12.68 -4.49
CA VAL A 165 -33.31 -13.12 -3.61
C VAL A 165 -34.49 -12.14 -3.66
N GLU A 166 -34.24 -10.83 -3.63
CA GLU A 166 -35.27 -9.79 -3.78
C GLU A 166 -35.97 -9.87 -5.16
N GLY A 167 -35.21 -10.23 -6.21
CA GLY A 167 -35.75 -10.44 -7.56
C GLY A 167 -36.72 -11.61 -7.71
N LEU A 168 -36.75 -12.56 -6.76
CA LEU A 168 -37.70 -13.67 -6.78
C LEU A 168 -39.15 -13.24 -6.54
N ALA A 169 -39.42 -11.99 -6.15
CA ALA A 169 -40.77 -11.48 -5.98
C ALA A 169 -41.61 -11.54 -7.27
N THR A 170 -40.97 -11.60 -8.44
CA THR A 170 -41.62 -11.71 -9.76
C THR A 170 -41.38 -13.06 -10.43
N ALA A 171 -40.76 -14.03 -9.75
CA ALA A 171 -40.55 -15.37 -10.28
C ALA A 171 -41.85 -16.20 -10.27
N GLU A 172 -41.89 -17.28 -11.04
CA GLU A 172 -43.05 -18.19 -11.08
C GLU A 172 -43.34 -18.81 -9.70
N THR A 173 -42.28 -19.19 -8.98
CA THR A 173 -42.36 -19.50 -7.54
C THR A 173 -41.91 -18.25 -6.79
N ALA A 174 -42.86 -17.39 -6.40
CA ALA A 174 -42.52 -16.10 -5.82
C ALA A 174 -41.96 -16.22 -4.39
N LEU A 175 -40.98 -15.36 -4.08
CA LEU A 175 -40.50 -15.12 -2.72
C LEU A 175 -40.56 -13.63 -2.42
N HIS A 176 -41.25 -13.26 -1.34
CA HIS A 176 -41.45 -11.87 -0.95
C HIS A 176 -40.68 -11.55 0.34
N VAL A 177 -39.50 -10.95 0.20
CA VAL A 177 -38.65 -10.49 1.32
C VAL A 177 -38.67 -8.97 1.53
N GLY A 178 -39.01 -8.18 0.50
CA GLY A 178 -38.84 -6.71 0.50
C GLY A 178 -39.69 -5.96 1.53
N ASP A 179 -40.83 -6.53 1.93
CA ASP A 179 -41.72 -5.94 2.93
C ASP A 179 -41.33 -6.29 4.37
N HIS A 180 -40.42 -7.26 4.55
CA HIS A 180 -40.01 -7.76 5.86
C HIS A 180 -38.92 -6.86 6.49
N GLU A 181 -39.25 -6.13 7.56
CA GLU A 181 -38.33 -5.16 8.16
C GLU A 181 -37.00 -5.78 8.63
N PRO A 182 -36.96 -6.95 9.28
CA PRO A 182 -35.69 -7.60 9.60
C PRO A 182 -34.81 -7.89 8.37
N TRP A 183 -35.40 -8.20 7.21
CA TRP A 183 -34.61 -8.38 5.96
C TRP A 183 -34.01 -7.05 5.48
N ARG A 184 -34.79 -5.96 5.52
CA ARG A 184 -34.28 -4.62 5.19
C ARG A 184 -33.18 -4.16 6.13
N GLU A 185 -33.25 -4.54 7.41
CA GLU A 185 -32.19 -4.31 8.38
C GLU A 185 -30.91 -5.06 8.01
N LEU A 186 -30.99 -6.34 7.61
CA LEU A 186 -29.83 -7.10 7.11
C LEU A 186 -29.17 -6.41 5.91
N ALA A 187 -29.97 -5.91 4.96
CA ALA A 187 -29.47 -5.17 3.80
C ALA A 187 -28.72 -3.90 4.23
N ARG A 188 -29.26 -3.15 5.20
CA ARG A 188 -28.59 -1.97 5.80
C ARG A 188 -27.30 -2.35 6.52
N GLN A 189 -27.25 -3.48 7.22
CA GLN A 189 -26.04 -3.98 7.88
C GLN A 189 -24.94 -4.34 6.88
N VAL A 190 -25.27 -5.01 5.77
CA VAL A 190 -24.30 -5.29 4.69
C VAL A 190 -23.74 -3.98 4.14
N ALA A 191 -24.60 -3.00 3.85
CA ALA A 191 -24.20 -1.69 3.33
C ALA A 191 -23.32 -0.90 4.32
N ALA A 192 -23.56 -1.03 5.63
CA ALA A 192 -22.79 -0.35 6.68
C ALA A 192 -21.53 -1.11 7.13
N ALA A 193 -21.36 -2.38 6.76
CA ALA A 193 -20.28 -3.22 7.28
C ALA A 193 -18.89 -2.65 6.97
N THR A 194 -18.06 -2.60 8.01
CA THR A 194 -16.64 -2.21 7.99
C THR A 194 -15.71 -3.36 8.38
N ARG A 195 -16.27 -4.49 8.87
CA ARG A 195 -15.52 -5.67 9.30
C ARG A 195 -16.12 -6.96 8.72
N LYS A 196 -15.27 -7.95 8.44
CA LYS A 196 -15.70 -9.26 7.90
C LYS A 196 -16.61 -10.03 8.86
N SER A 197 -16.42 -9.84 10.17
CA SER A 197 -17.23 -10.48 11.20
C SER A 197 -18.69 -10.01 11.20
N GLU A 198 -18.96 -8.78 10.75
CA GLU A 198 -20.31 -8.23 10.63
C GLU A 198 -21.05 -8.91 9.47
N LEU A 199 -20.37 -9.06 8.32
CA LEU A 199 -20.92 -9.78 7.16
C LEU A 199 -21.24 -11.24 7.46
N ARG A 200 -20.39 -11.92 8.24
CA ARG A 200 -20.60 -13.33 8.60
C ARG A 200 -21.94 -13.56 9.32
N ARG A 201 -22.38 -12.63 10.18
CA ARG A 201 -23.67 -12.76 10.89
C ARG A 201 -24.86 -12.63 9.95
N VAL A 202 -24.72 -11.83 8.88
CA VAL A 202 -25.77 -11.65 7.88
C VAL A 202 -25.79 -12.83 6.90
N GLU A 203 -24.61 -13.31 6.50
CA GLU A 203 -24.43 -14.49 5.64
C GLU A 203 -25.28 -15.68 6.10
N ASP A 204 -25.16 -16.08 7.38
CA ASP A 204 -25.87 -17.26 7.89
C ASP A 204 -27.41 -17.09 7.78
N GLN A 205 -27.92 -15.87 7.98
CA GLN A 205 -29.35 -15.56 7.86
C GLN A 205 -29.83 -15.54 6.40
N VAL A 206 -29.03 -15.01 5.49
CA VAL A 206 -29.35 -14.99 4.06
C VAL A 206 -29.38 -16.41 3.50
N ASP A 207 -28.42 -17.26 3.89
CA ASP A 207 -28.42 -18.67 3.50
C ASP A 207 -29.63 -19.43 4.09
N ALA A 208 -30.05 -19.12 5.32
CA ALA A 208 -31.28 -19.68 5.87
C ALA A 208 -32.52 -19.29 5.04
N VAL A 209 -32.61 -18.07 4.52
CA VAL A 209 -33.69 -17.67 3.59
C VAL A 209 -33.62 -18.48 2.29
N VAL A 210 -32.42 -18.71 1.75
CA VAL A 210 -32.24 -19.59 0.57
C VAL A 210 -32.70 -21.02 0.87
N CYS A 211 -32.35 -21.58 2.03
CA CYS A 211 -32.81 -22.91 2.46
C CYS A 211 -34.34 -22.99 2.55
N ALA A 212 -34.98 -21.96 3.14
CA ALA A 212 -36.43 -21.89 3.26
C ALA A 212 -37.09 -21.80 1.87
N TYR A 213 -36.49 -21.05 0.95
CA TYR A 213 -36.96 -20.96 -0.42
C TYR A 213 -36.78 -22.28 -1.19
N VAL A 214 -35.69 -23.03 -0.98
CA VAL A 214 -35.54 -24.38 -1.54
C VAL A 214 -36.64 -25.31 -1.02
N ALA A 215 -36.98 -25.25 0.27
CA ALA A 215 -38.11 -26.02 0.81
C ALA A 215 -39.45 -25.64 0.14
N LEU A 216 -39.73 -24.35 -0.05
CA LEU A 216 -40.89 -23.89 -0.84
C LEU A 216 -40.85 -24.43 -2.27
N TYR A 217 -39.70 -24.34 -2.93
CA TYR A 217 -39.50 -24.75 -4.32
C TYR A 217 -39.72 -26.26 -4.52
N VAL A 218 -39.27 -27.10 -3.58
CA VAL A 218 -39.51 -28.56 -3.59
C VAL A 218 -40.99 -28.90 -3.61
N VAL A 219 -41.83 -28.15 -2.89
CA VAL A 219 -43.28 -28.39 -2.85
C VAL A 219 -43.99 -27.79 -4.06
N ARG A 220 -43.57 -26.62 -4.53
CA ARG A 220 -44.22 -25.92 -5.66
C ARG A 220 -43.81 -26.46 -7.02
N ARG A 221 -42.59 -26.99 -7.14
CA ARG A 221 -41.93 -27.42 -8.38
C ARG A 221 -41.21 -28.77 -8.20
N PRO A 222 -41.91 -29.85 -7.82
CA PRO A 222 -41.27 -31.14 -7.54
C PRO A 222 -40.52 -31.73 -8.74
N ASP A 223 -40.96 -31.42 -9.97
CA ASP A 223 -40.32 -31.89 -11.21
C ASP A 223 -39.02 -31.11 -11.53
N ASP A 224 -38.81 -29.94 -10.93
CA ASP A 224 -37.64 -29.08 -11.15
C ASP A 224 -36.60 -29.23 -10.02
N VAL A 225 -36.65 -30.34 -9.28
CA VAL A 225 -35.74 -30.64 -8.17
C VAL A 225 -35.03 -31.97 -8.40
N THR A 226 -33.75 -32.02 -8.02
CA THR A 226 -32.96 -33.25 -8.01
C THR A 226 -32.64 -33.65 -6.57
N VAL A 227 -32.89 -34.92 -6.25
CA VAL A 227 -32.42 -35.57 -5.03
C VAL A 227 -31.17 -36.38 -5.38
N TYR A 228 -30.02 -35.95 -4.89
CA TYR A 228 -28.76 -36.69 -5.05
C TYR A 228 -28.61 -37.67 -3.90
N GLY A 229 -28.50 -38.97 -4.17
CA GLY A 229 -28.40 -40.01 -3.15
C GLY A 229 -29.77 -40.53 -2.69
N ASP A 230 -29.82 -41.14 -1.51
CA ASP A 230 -31.04 -41.71 -0.93
C ASP A 230 -31.05 -41.60 0.61
N PHE A 231 -32.15 -41.99 1.25
CA PHE A 231 -32.27 -41.87 2.70
C PHE A 231 -31.33 -42.80 3.48
N ALA A 232 -30.93 -43.95 2.90
CA ALA A 232 -30.13 -44.94 3.59
C ALA A 232 -28.65 -44.52 3.68
N GLU A 233 -28.11 -43.92 2.63
CA GLU A 233 -26.70 -43.51 2.55
C GLU A 233 -26.50 -41.98 2.67
N GLY A 234 -27.60 -41.24 2.75
CA GLY A 234 -27.65 -39.78 2.78
C GLY A 234 -27.91 -39.17 1.42
N TYR A 235 -28.55 -38.00 1.43
CA TYR A 235 -29.05 -37.33 0.25
C TYR A 235 -28.89 -35.81 0.33
N ILE A 236 -28.91 -35.13 -0.81
CA ILE A 236 -28.98 -33.66 -0.89
C ILE A 236 -30.06 -33.27 -1.89
N VAL A 237 -30.96 -32.37 -1.50
CA VAL A 237 -32.02 -31.83 -2.34
C VAL A 237 -31.63 -30.42 -2.81
N THR A 238 -31.69 -30.19 -4.12
CA THR A 238 -31.45 -28.88 -4.72
C THR A 238 -32.29 -28.73 -5.99
N PRO A 239 -32.69 -27.50 -6.37
CA PRO A 239 -33.21 -27.24 -7.70
C PRO A 239 -32.31 -27.85 -8.79
N THR A 240 -32.93 -28.48 -9.78
CA THR A 240 -32.24 -29.18 -10.86
C THR A 240 -31.41 -28.20 -11.67
N LEU A 241 -30.13 -28.53 -11.92
CA LEU A 241 -29.27 -27.75 -12.78
C LEU A 241 -29.85 -27.75 -14.21
N PRO A 242 -30.20 -26.60 -14.80
CA PRO A 242 -30.71 -26.57 -16.16
C PRO A 242 -29.68 -27.16 -17.14
N ALA A 243 -30.11 -28.06 -18.02
CA ALA A 243 -29.22 -28.79 -18.93
C ALA A 243 -28.43 -27.89 -19.90
N ASP A 244 -28.96 -26.69 -20.17
CA ASP A 244 -28.35 -25.68 -21.03
C ASP A 244 -27.40 -24.72 -20.28
N HIS A 245 -27.32 -24.82 -18.95
CA HIS A 245 -26.50 -23.93 -18.15
C HIS A 245 -25.03 -24.33 -18.16
N GLN A 246 -24.15 -23.37 -18.45
CA GLN A 246 -22.70 -23.60 -18.60
C GLN A 246 -21.90 -22.74 -17.61
N PRO A 247 -20.79 -23.26 -17.06
CA PRO A 247 -19.95 -22.50 -16.13
C PRO A 247 -19.22 -21.36 -16.85
N SER A 248 -19.12 -20.20 -16.20
CA SER A 248 -18.37 -19.07 -16.76
C SER A 248 -16.85 -19.35 -16.77
N ALA A 249 -16.11 -18.72 -17.68
CA ALA A 249 -14.65 -18.86 -17.74
C ALA A 249 -14.00 -18.49 -16.39
N ARG A 250 -12.96 -19.22 -16.00
CA ARG A 250 -12.25 -18.97 -14.75
C ARG A 250 -11.39 -17.71 -14.90
N PRO A 251 -11.52 -16.69 -14.03
CA PRO A 251 -10.61 -15.56 -14.07
C PRO A 251 -9.16 -16.04 -13.81
N PRO A 252 -8.16 -15.48 -14.49
CA PRO A 252 -6.77 -15.86 -14.28
C PRO A 252 -6.37 -15.59 -12.82
N ARG A 253 -5.60 -16.51 -12.22
CA ARG A 253 -5.04 -16.27 -10.88
C ARG A 253 -4.10 -15.07 -10.94
N PRO A 254 -4.17 -14.12 -9.99
CA PRO A 254 -3.22 -13.01 -9.93
C PRO A 254 -1.80 -13.55 -9.78
N THR A 255 -0.96 -13.22 -10.76
CA THR A 255 0.47 -13.54 -10.81
C THR A 255 1.21 -12.79 -9.69
N PRO A 256 2.40 -13.26 -9.26
CA PRO A 256 3.23 -12.53 -8.30
C PRO A 256 3.42 -11.04 -8.68
N LEU A 257 3.66 -10.79 -9.97
CA LEU A 257 3.76 -9.44 -10.53
C LEU A 257 2.48 -8.61 -10.27
N SER A 258 1.30 -9.15 -10.58
CA SER A 258 0.03 -8.42 -10.37
C SER A 258 -0.23 -8.10 -8.90
N ARG A 259 0.21 -8.97 -7.97
CA ARG A 259 0.09 -8.70 -6.53
C ARG A 259 1.04 -7.60 -6.10
N ALA A 260 2.29 -7.62 -6.54
CA ALA A 260 3.26 -6.56 -6.25
C ALA A 260 2.76 -5.18 -6.73
N VAL A 261 2.17 -5.13 -7.93
CA VAL A 261 1.57 -3.88 -8.47
C VAL A 261 0.37 -3.41 -7.63
N GLN A 262 -0.51 -4.33 -7.22
CA GLN A 262 -1.65 -3.99 -6.35
C GLN A 262 -1.21 -3.49 -4.98
N GLU A 263 -0.19 -4.12 -4.39
CA GLU A 263 0.36 -3.72 -3.11
C GLU A 263 1.06 -2.35 -3.20
N TYR A 264 1.83 -2.12 -4.26
CA TYR A 264 2.43 -0.82 -4.54
C TYR A 264 1.35 0.27 -4.67
N ALA A 265 0.28 -0.01 -5.42
CA ALA A 265 -0.84 0.92 -5.57
C ALA A 265 -1.51 1.25 -4.21
N ALA A 266 -1.66 0.26 -3.33
CA ALA A 266 -2.21 0.47 -1.99
C ALA A 266 -1.30 1.33 -1.09
N ARG A 267 0.03 1.17 -1.23
CA ARG A 267 1.05 1.94 -0.48
C ARG A 267 1.36 3.32 -1.08
N HIS A 268 0.96 3.58 -2.33
CA HIS A 268 1.34 4.79 -3.07
C HIS A 268 1.03 6.11 -2.33
N PRO A 269 -0.15 6.32 -1.71
CA PRO A 269 -0.42 7.56 -0.98
C PRO A 269 0.48 7.78 0.25
N SER A 270 0.88 6.71 0.94
CA SER A 270 1.87 6.81 2.03
C SER A 270 3.27 7.08 1.51
N LEU A 271 3.65 6.47 0.38
CA LEU A 271 4.95 6.71 -0.25
C LEU A 271 5.09 8.16 -0.72
N GLN A 272 4.03 8.78 -1.23
CA GLN A 272 4.05 10.20 -1.61
C GLN A 272 4.43 11.11 -0.44
N ARG A 273 3.80 10.90 0.73
CA ARG A 273 4.13 11.66 1.95
C ARG A 273 5.57 11.41 2.39
N ALA A 274 6.01 10.15 2.40
CA ALA A 274 7.40 9.82 2.74
C ALA A 274 8.40 10.48 1.79
N GLY A 275 8.08 10.57 0.49
CA GLY A 275 8.91 11.25 -0.51
C GLY A 275 9.07 12.74 -0.23
N GLU A 276 8.00 13.43 0.19
CA GLU A 276 8.05 14.84 0.60
C GLU A 276 8.93 15.05 1.84
N GLU A 277 8.83 14.16 2.83
CA GLU A 277 9.66 14.19 4.04
C GLU A 277 11.14 13.95 3.73
N PHE A 278 11.44 13.02 2.83
CA PHE A 278 12.82 12.77 2.37
C PHE A 278 13.42 13.98 1.65
N VAL A 279 12.65 14.68 0.82
CA VAL A 279 13.09 15.94 0.18
C VAL A 279 13.42 16.98 1.24
N ALA A 280 12.52 17.20 2.20
CA ALA A 280 12.73 18.18 3.27
C ALA A 280 13.98 17.86 4.11
N LEU A 281 14.22 16.59 4.41
CA LEU A 281 15.41 16.14 5.12
C LEU A 281 16.69 16.40 4.32
N VAL A 282 16.72 16.02 3.04
CA VAL A 282 17.89 16.27 2.17
C VAL A 282 18.16 17.77 2.05
N THR A 283 17.13 18.59 1.80
CA THR A 283 17.25 20.05 1.77
C THR A 283 17.84 20.60 3.07
N THR A 284 17.33 20.16 4.22
CA THR A 284 17.84 20.59 5.54
C THR A 284 19.32 20.24 5.72
N ILE A 285 19.75 19.03 5.31
CA ILE A 285 21.15 18.60 5.40
C ILE A 285 22.03 19.50 4.52
N LEU A 286 21.59 19.78 3.29
CA LEU A 286 22.35 20.61 2.34
C LEU A 286 22.46 22.07 2.78
N ASP A 287 21.36 22.64 3.27
CA ASP A 287 21.31 24.01 3.79
C ASP A 287 22.18 24.15 5.03
N ASP A 288 22.08 23.20 5.98
CA ASP A 288 22.94 23.19 7.16
C ASP A 288 24.41 23.01 6.78
N GLY A 289 24.72 22.21 5.74
CA GLY A 289 26.07 22.05 5.20
C GLY A 289 26.60 23.26 4.42
N GLY A 290 25.74 24.25 4.13
CA GLY A 290 26.10 25.43 3.33
C GLY A 290 26.41 25.13 1.87
N ILE A 291 25.88 24.02 1.33
CA ILE A 291 26.11 23.60 -0.05
C ILE A 291 25.36 24.53 -1.01
N ASN A 292 26.04 24.95 -2.07
CA ASN A 292 25.38 25.71 -3.14
C ASN A 292 24.72 24.76 -4.14
N TYR A 293 23.39 24.82 -4.23
CA TYR A 293 22.61 24.02 -5.18
C TYR A 293 21.54 24.89 -5.87
N LEU A 294 21.17 24.49 -7.09
CA LEU A 294 20.10 25.10 -7.87
C LEU A 294 18.72 24.67 -7.35
N SER A 295 18.52 23.35 -7.15
CA SER A 295 17.23 22.81 -6.70
C SER A 295 17.35 21.42 -6.07
N VAL A 296 16.48 21.13 -5.10
CA VAL A 296 16.18 19.77 -4.62
C VAL A 296 14.72 19.46 -4.94
N THR A 297 14.46 18.36 -5.64
CA THR A 297 13.10 17.94 -6.02
C THR A 297 12.90 16.45 -5.75
N GLY A 298 11.67 16.04 -5.44
CA GLY A 298 11.32 14.64 -5.20
C GLY A 298 10.18 14.17 -6.08
N ARG A 299 10.17 12.87 -6.37
CA ARG A 299 9.13 12.20 -7.12
C ARG A 299 8.93 10.79 -6.58
N THR A 300 7.68 10.44 -6.32
CA THR A 300 7.27 9.04 -6.14
C THR A 300 6.99 8.42 -7.51
N LYS A 301 7.45 7.19 -7.73
CA LYS A 301 7.24 6.49 -8.99
C LYS A 301 5.75 6.22 -9.22
N SER A 302 5.26 6.45 -10.44
CA SER A 302 3.84 6.18 -10.73
C SER A 302 3.57 4.67 -10.69
N ILE A 303 2.33 4.28 -10.39
CA ILE A 303 1.90 2.88 -10.41
C ILE A 303 2.16 2.24 -11.78
N ALA A 304 1.89 2.96 -12.87
CA ALA A 304 2.13 2.49 -14.22
C ALA A 304 3.62 2.26 -14.50
N SER A 305 4.48 3.23 -14.14
CA SER A 305 5.93 3.11 -14.32
C SER A 305 6.54 2.03 -13.42
N PHE A 306 5.97 1.79 -12.23
CA PHE A 306 6.35 0.68 -11.36
C PHE A 306 5.99 -0.66 -12.00
N ALA A 307 4.76 -0.81 -12.50
CA ALA A 307 4.31 -2.03 -13.17
C ALA A 307 5.15 -2.33 -14.43
N GLU A 308 5.44 -1.32 -15.23
CA GLU A 308 6.32 -1.44 -16.40
C GLU A 308 7.71 -1.95 -15.97
N LYS A 309 8.33 -1.34 -14.96
CA LYS A 309 9.65 -1.73 -14.45
C LYS A 309 9.64 -3.13 -13.86
N ALA A 310 8.64 -3.46 -13.04
CA ALA A 310 8.47 -4.77 -12.43
C ALA A 310 8.26 -5.89 -13.47
N SER A 311 7.73 -5.56 -14.64
CA SER A 311 7.51 -6.53 -15.72
C SER A 311 8.73 -6.81 -16.60
N ARG A 312 9.83 -6.07 -16.42
CA ARG A 312 11.02 -6.21 -17.27
C ARG A 312 11.71 -7.56 -17.07
N THR A 313 12.16 -8.15 -18.18
CA THR A 313 12.84 -9.45 -18.20
C THR A 313 14.26 -9.33 -18.74
N SER A 314 15.15 -10.20 -18.25
CA SER A 314 16.48 -10.42 -18.84
C SER A 314 16.37 -11.10 -20.21
N ALA A 315 17.49 -11.18 -20.93
CA ALA A 315 17.58 -11.90 -22.21
C ALA A 315 17.16 -13.37 -22.11
N ASP A 316 17.30 -13.97 -20.92
CA ASP A 316 16.93 -15.37 -20.63
C ASP A 316 15.44 -15.52 -20.24
N GLY A 317 14.63 -14.46 -20.33
CA GLY A 317 13.20 -14.47 -20.02
C GLY A 317 12.84 -14.47 -18.53
N LYS A 318 13.82 -14.27 -17.64
CA LYS A 318 13.58 -14.14 -16.18
C LYS A 318 13.26 -12.70 -15.82
N LEU A 319 12.43 -12.46 -14.81
CA LEU A 319 12.19 -11.11 -14.30
C LEU A 319 13.50 -10.50 -13.79
N LEU A 320 13.77 -9.25 -14.16
CA LEU A 320 14.90 -8.48 -13.63
C LEU A 320 14.74 -8.17 -12.13
N TYR A 321 13.48 -8.08 -11.68
CA TYR A 321 13.11 -7.80 -10.29
C TYR A 321 12.19 -8.92 -9.79
N PRO A 322 12.75 -10.03 -9.26
CA PRO A 322 11.97 -11.12 -8.70
C PRO A 322 11.09 -10.70 -7.53
N ASP A 323 11.53 -9.74 -6.71
CA ASP A 323 10.76 -9.07 -5.67
C ASP A 323 10.68 -7.56 -5.96
N PRO A 324 9.75 -7.11 -6.82
CA PRO A 324 9.69 -5.72 -7.26
C PRO A 324 9.51 -4.69 -6.13
N LEU A 325 8.91 -5.07 -5.01
CA LEU A 325 8.68 -4.15 -3.89
C LEU A 325 9.96 -3.84 -3.11
N THR A 326 10.97 -4.70 -3.22
CA THR A 326 12.26 -4.57 -2.54
C THR A 326 13.37 -4.21 -3.54
N ASP A 327 13.42 -4.89 -4.68
CA ASP A 327 14.51 -4.77 -5.67
C ASP A 327 14.46 -3.44 -6.45
N ILE A 328 13.27 -2.83 -6.57
CA ILE A 328 13.12 -1.52 -7.21
C ILE A 328 13.39 -0.42 -6.17
N THR A 329 14.62 0.09 -6.17
CA THR A 329 15.10 1.09 -5.20
C THR A 329 14.67 2.53 -5.52
N ASP A 330 14.25 2.81 -6.75
CA ASP A 330 13.79 4.14 -7.21
C ASP A 330 12.26 4.32 -7.07
N GLN A 331 11.65 3.69 -6.05
CA GLN A 331 10.25 3.94 -5.69
C GLN A 331 10.04 5.38 -5.22
N LEU A 332 11.03 5.91 -4.47
CA LEU A 332 11.17 7.31 -4.11
C LEU A 332 12.45 7.84 -4.76
N GLY A 333 12.34 8.83 -5.63
CA GLY A 333 13.47 9.48 -6.28
C GLY A 333 13.61 10.93 -5.83
N ILE A 334 14.82 11.33 -5.45
CA ILE A 334 15.19 12.70 -5.12
C ILE A 334 16.24 13.15 -6.13
N ARG A 335 16.21 14.42 -6.52
CA ARG A 335 17.16 15.00 -7.45
C ARG A 335 17.73 16.27 -6.85
N VAL A 336 19.06 16.30 -6.72
CA VAL A 336 19.83 17.46 -6.26
C VAL A 336 20.60 17.99 -7.45
N ILE A 337 20.31 19.22 -7.85
CA ILE A 337 20.98 19.89 -8.97
C ILE A 337 21.94 20.95 -8.42
N THR A 338 23.23 20.80 -8.70
CA THR A 338 24.30 21.74 -8.34
C THR A 338 24.76 22.55 -9.56
N TYR A 339 25.64 23.52 -9.35
CA TYR A 339 26.18 24.34 -10.44
C TYR A 339 27.44 23.73 -11.06
N VAL A 340 28.35 23.25 -10.23
CA VAL A 340 29.65 22.71 -10.65
C VAL A 340 29.85 21.28 -10.14
N GLN A 341 30.83 20.58 -10.73
CA GLN A 341 31.11 19.18 -10.43
C GLN A 341 31.67 18.97 -9.02
N SER A 342 32.42 19.92 -8.47
CA SER A 342 32.95 19.84 -7.09
C SER A 342 31.83 19.76 -6.06
N ASP A 343 30.72 20.48 -6.28
CA ASP A 343 29.54 20.44 -5.40
C ASP A 343 28.83 19.08 -5.45
N VAL A 344 28.87 18.36 -6.58
CA VAL A 344 28.29 17.00 -6.68
C VAL A 344 28.98 16.06 -5.68
N THR A 345 30.31 16.13 -5.62
CA THR A 345 31.11 15.36 -4.66
C THR A 345 30.81 15.80 -3.23
N ALA A 346 30.79 17.11 -2.97
CA ALA A 346 30.51 17.65 -1.65
C ALA A 346 29.11 17.24 -1.11
N VAL A 347 28.08 17.23 -1.96
CA VAL A 347 26.75 16.73 -1.62
C VAL A 347 26.80 15.24 -1.24
N ALA A 348 27.49 14.42 -2.04
CA ALA A 348 27.52 12.98 -1.82
C ALA A 348 28.19 12.63 -0.49
N ASP A 349 29.32 13.28 -0.18
CA ASP A 349 30.04 13.08 1.06
C ASP A 349 29.26 13.60 2.27
N LEU A 350 28.63 14.78 2.16
CA LEU A 350 27.80 15.34 3.23
C LEU A 350 26.61 14.43 3.56
N LEU A 351 25.95 13.86 2.55
CA LEU A 351 24.88 12.89 2.76
C LEU A 351 25.42 11.61 3.41
N ALA A 352 26.57 11.10 2.97
CA ALA A 352 27.20 9.92 3.57
C ALA A 352 27.55 10.11 5.06
N ASP A 353 27.91 11.32 5.47
CA ASP A 353 28.23 11.65 6.87
C ASP A 353 27.00 11.85 7.75
N GLN A 354 25.87 12.28 7.17
CA GLN A 354 24.68 12.72 7.91
C GLN A 354 23.49 11.75 7.85
N ILE A 355 23.48 10.79 6.93
CA ILE A 355 22.40 9.81 6.77
C ILE A 355 22.95 8.46 6.31
N ALA A 356 22.22 7.38 6.60
CA ALA A 356 22.67 6.04 6.19
C ALA A 356 22.58 5.87 4.66
N VAL A 357 23.73 5.69 4.02
CA VAL A 357 23.85 5.38 2.59
C VAL A 357 23.96 3.86 2.42
N LEU A 358 23.01 3.28 1.68
CA LEU A 358 22.92 1.85 1.38
C LEU A 358 23.66 1.47 0.10
N ASP A 359 23.77 2.40 -0.86
CA ASP A 359 24.45 2.22 -2.14
C ASP A 359 24.95 3.58 -2.66
N ASP A 360 26.11 3.61 -3.32
CA ASP A 360 26.73 4.79 -3.93
C ASP A 360 27.37 4.43 -5.27
N ARG A 361 26.85 5.01 -6.35
CA ARG A 361 27.24 4.70 -7.72
C ARG A 361 27.53 5.97 -8.51
N ASP A 362 28.74 6.07 -9.03
CA ASP A 362 29.13 7.09 -10.00
C ASP A 362 28.88 6.57 -11.41
N MET A 363 27.74 6.97 -11.99
CA MET A 363 27.31 6.51 -13.30
C MET A 363 28.22 7.00 -14.43
N GLY A 364 28.93 8.12 -14.23
CA GLY A 364 29.90 8.62 -15.20
C GLY A 364 31.11 7.68 -15.29
N GLN A 365 31.63 7.24 -14.14
CA GLN A 365 32.72 6.26 -14.08
C GLN A 365 32.29 4.90 -14.61
N GLU A 366 31.08 4.43 -14.27
CA GLU A 366 30.56 3.17 -14.80
C GLU A 366 30.45 3.21 -16.34
N THR A 367 29.83 4.26 -16.88
CA THR A 367 29.65 4.41 -18.33
C THR A 367 31.01 4.48 -19.05
N ALA A 368 31.98 5.21 -18.47
CA ALA A 368 33.34 5.29 -18.99
C ALA A 368 34.06 3.92 -18.96
N SER A 369 33.86 3.13 -17.90
CA SER A 369 34.44 1.78 -17.78
C SER A 369 33.87 0.79 -18.81
N GLU A 370 32.62 1.01 -19.25
CA GLU A 370 31.97 0.26 -20.33
C GLU A 370 32.35 0.76 -21.74
N GLY A 371 33.26 1.73 -21.85
CA GLY A 371 33.67 2.31 -23.13
C GLY A 371 32.58 3.18 -23.79
N ARG A 372 31.58 3.61 -23.02
CA ARG A 372 30.51 4.51 -23.46
C ARG A 372 30.76 5.91 -22.89
N PHE A 373 30.33 6.94 -23.60
CA PHE A 373 30.38 8.34 -23.15
C PHE A 373 28.98 8.93 -23.33
N GLY A 374 28.40 9.53 -22.28
CA GLY A 374 27.06 10.12 -22.39
C GLY A 374 26.40 10.52 -21.09
N TYR A 375 26.32 9.60 -20.13
CA TYR A 375 25.53 9.80 -18.91
C TYR A 375 26.43 9.98 -17.68
N ALA A 376 26.40 11.18 -17.09
CA ALA A 376 27.11 11.51 -15.85
C ALA A 376 26.11 11.91 -14.76
N SER A 377 26.14 11.19 -13.64
CA SER A 377 25.26 11.38 -12.49
C SER A 377 25.80 10.56 -11.31
N ARG A 378 25.75 11.09 -10.09
CA ARG A 378 26.05 10.29 -8.88
C ARG A 378 24.75 9.86 -8.21
N HIS A 379 24.58 8.57 -8.01
CA HIS A 379 23.37 7.96 -7.48
C HIS A 379 23.64 7.38 -6.10
N LEU A 380 22.94 7.89 -5.10
CA LEU A 380 22.93 7.32 -3.75
C LEU A 380 21.59 6.63 -3.49
N VAL A 381 21.59 5.57 -2.69
CA VAL A 381 20.38 5.05 -2.04
C VAL A 381 20.50 5.35 -0.56
N ILE A 382 19.66 6.23 -0.03
CA ILE A 382 19.67 6.66 1.37
C ILE A 382 18.52 6.03 2.16
N SER A 383 18.71 5.88 3.46
CA SER A 383 17.68 5.45 4.42
C SER A 383 17.90 6.12 5.78
N LEU A 384 16.89 6.13 6.64
CA LEU A 384 17.09 6.63 8.00
C LEU A 384 18.08 5.75 8.77
N ASP A 385 19.02 6.39 9.47
CA ASP A 385 19.88 5.73 10.44
C ASP A 385 19.09 5.25 11.65
N ALA A 386 19.64 4.28 12.39
CA ALA A 386 18.96 3.67 13.54
C ALA A 386 18.56 4.68 14.64
N GLY A 387 19.27 5.81 14.76
CA GLY A 387 18.94 6.87 15.71
C GLY A 387 17.69 7.66 15.30
N ARG A 388 17.60 8.10 14.05
CA ARG A 388 16.42 8.80 13.51
C ARG A 388 15.24 7.86 13.24
N ALA A 389 15.49 6.58 13.01
CA ALA A 389 14.47 5.56 12.74
C ALA A 389 13.53 5.26 13.93
N ASN A 390 13.73 5.86 15.12
CA ASN A 390 12.81 5.73 16.25
C ASN A 390 12.08 7.03 16.60
N ALA A 391 12.37 8.14 15.91
CA ALA A 391 11.75 9.42 16.19
C ALA A 391 10.34 9.51 15.54
N PRO A 392 9.28 9.88 16.28
CA PRO A 392 7.92 9.99 15.73
C PRO A 392 7.82 10.94 14.53
N THR A 393 8.70 11.95 14.49
CA THR A 393 8.81 12.92 13.39
C THR A 393 9.07 12.27 12.03
N TYR A 394 9.67 11.07 12.00
CA TYR A 394 10.08 10.39 10.77
C TYR A 394 9.30 9.10 10.51
N ALA A 395 8.12 8.95 11.12
CA ALA A 395 7.30 7.74 11.06
C ALA A 395 6.97 7.30 9.62
N ALA A 396 6.76 8.23 8.70
CA ALA A 396 6.40 7.91 7.32
C ALA A 396 7.57 7.31 6.51
N MET A 397 8.82 7.55 6.92
CA MET A 397 10.04 7.12 6.23
C MET A 397 10.63 5.80 6.79
N HIS A 398 10.07 5.24 7.87
CA HIS A 398 10.61 4.01 8.49
C HIS A 398 10.62 2.81 7.54
N GLY A 399 11.78 2.17 7.44
CA GLY A 399 11.98 0.99 6.58
C GLY A 399 11.94 1.29 5.08
N LEU A 400 11.96 2.56 4.68
CA LEU A 400 12.00 2.99 3.28
C LEU A 400 13.39 3.49 2.91
N GLY A 401 13.75 3.28 1.64
CA GLY A 401 14.90 3.90 1.01
C GLY A 401 14.46 4.93 -0.04
N ALA A 402 15.29 5.93 -0.28
CA ALA A 402 15.13 6.90 -1.35
C ALA A 402 16.38 6.93 -2.24
N SER A 403 16.19 6.94 -3.55
CA SER A 403 17.28 7.09 -4.51
C SER A 403 17.53 8.58 -4.79
N VAL A 404 18.71 9.08 -4.43
CA VAL A 404 19.12 10.48 -4.63
C VAL A 404 20.03 10.54 -5.85
N GLN A 405 19.66 11.36 -6.84
CA GLN A 405 20.45 11.62 -8.04
C GLN A 405 21.06 13.02 -7.93
N ILE A 406 22.38 13.09 -7.88
CA ILE A 406 23.14 14.33 -7.73
C ILE A 406 23.80 14.65 -9.07
N ARG A 407 23.54 15.86 -9.59
CA ARG A 407 23.98 16.29 -10.93
C ARG A 407 24.31 17.77 -10.98
N THR A 408 25.19 18.16 -11.89
CA THR A 408 25.29 19.58 -12.30
C THR A 408 24.06 19.99 -13.13
N VAL A 409 23.88 21.31 -13.29
CA VAL A 409 22.82 21.87 -14.15
C VAL A 409 22.96 21.39 -15.61
N LEU A 410 24.19 21.24 -16.12
CA LEU A 410 24.44 20.77 -17.48
C LEU A 410 24.14 19.27 -17.63
N GLN A 411 24.57 18.46 -16.66
CA GLN A 411 24.23 17.03 -16.61
C GLN A 411 22.72 16.80 -16.53
N HIS A 412 22.02 17.63 -15.75
CA HIS A 412 20.57 17.59 -15.66
C HIS A 412 19.91 17.94 -16.99
N ALA A 413 20.33 19.03 -17.64
CA ALA A 413 19.80 19.45 -18.93
C ALA A 413 19.98 18.37 -20.01
N TRP A 414 21.15 17.73 -20.07
CA TRP A 414 21.41 16.62 -20.98
C TRP A 414 20.46 15.45 -20.71
N ALA A 415 20.34 15.03 -19.45
CA ALA A 415 19.54 13.87 -19.07
C ALA A 415 18.04 14.07 -19.30
N GLU A 416 17.51 15.27 -19.09
CA GLU A 416 16.11 15.55 -19.40
C GLU A 416 15.85 15.51 -20.91
N PHE A 417 16.76 16.07 -21.72
CA PHE A 417 16.61 16.06 -23.18
C PHE A 417 16.72 14.63 -23.76
N GLU A 418 17.67 13.85 -23.26
CA GLU A 418 17.85 12.44 -23.65
C GLU A 418 16.64 11.59 -23.25
N HIS A 419 16.17 11.74 -22.01
CA HIS A 419 15.01 11.02 -21.52
C HIS A 419 13.74 11.38 -22.30
N ASP A 420 13.49 12.67 -22.59
CA ASP A 420 12.30 13.07 -23.33
C ASP A 420 12.29 12.52 -24.76
N ILE A 421 13.42 12.54 -25.47
CA ILE A 421 13.51 12.00 -26.83
C ILE A 421 13.34 10.48 -26.84
N ARG A 422 13.97 9.77 -25.89
CA ARG A 422 13.89 8.29 -25.84
C ARG A 422 12.57 7.77 -25.27
N TYR A 423 11.92 8.51 -24.38
CA TYR A 423 10.70 8.08 -23.70
C TYR A 423 9.41 8.54 -24.41
N LYS A 424 9.39 9.74 -25.01
CA LYS A 424 8.22 10.26 -25.74
C LYS A 424 8.24 9.95 -27.24
N GLY A 425 9.34 9.44 -27.78
CA GLY A 425 9.50 9.14 -29.20
C GLY A 425 9.89 7.69 -29.47
N THR A 426 9.17 7.02 -30.38
CA THR A 426 9.71 5.86 -31.08
C THR A 426 10.71 6.38 -32.10
N ILE A 427 12.01 6.43 -31.74
CA ILE A 427 13.06 6.85 -32.66
C ILE A 427 13.07 5.84 -33.82
N PRO A 428 12.86 6.25 -35.08
CA PRO A 428 12.97 5.35 -36.22
C PRO A 428 14.36 4.69 -36.24
N ASP A 429 14.42 3.39 -36.54
CA ASP A 429 15.67 2.59 -36.50
C ASP A 429 16.82 3.24 -37.30
N GLU A 430 16.49 3.92 -38.40
CA GLU A 430 17.45 4.63 -39.25
C GLU A 430 18.15 5.82 -38.56
N HIS A 431 17.55 6.41 -37.52
CA HIS A 431 18.08 7.57 -36.80
C HIS A 431 18.79 7.22 -35.49
N VAL A 432 18.59 6.01 -34.95
CA VAL A 432 19.13 5.59 -33.63
C VAL A 432 20.63 5.83 -33.54
N ARG A 433 21.40 5.36 -34.53
CA ARG A 433 22.86 5.50 -34.54
C ARG A 433 23.35 6.95 -34.62
N ASP A 434 22.68 7.79 -35.42
CA ASP A 434 23.09 9.21 -35.53
C ASP A 434 22.73 9.97 -34.25
N PHE A 435 21.57 9.68 -33.65
CA PHE A 435 21.17 10.29 -32.38
C PHE A 435 22.08 9.87 -31.23
N ASP A 436 22.42 8.58 -31.10
CA ASP A 436 23.39 8.11 -30.11
C ASP A 436 24.72 8.87 -30.24
N ARG A 437 25.25 9.00 -31.47
CA ARG A 437 26.47 9.77 -31.72
C ARG A 437 26.34 11.24 -31.30
N ARG A 438 25.22 11.90 -31.63
CA ARG A 438 24.97 13.30 -31.27
C ARG A 438 24.85 13.49 -29.75
N PHE A 439 24.19 12.58 -29.05
CA PHE A 439 24.07 12.60 -27.59
C PHE A 439 25.45 12.47 -26.93
N THR A 440 26.31 11.57 -27.44
CA THR A 440 27.70 11.45 -26.99
C THR A 440 28.51 12.73 -27.24
N LEU A 441 28.39 13.36 -28.41
CA LEU A 441 29.07 14.63 -28.69
C LEU A 441 28.58 15.77 -27.78
N ALA A 442 27.26 15.84 -27.54
CA ALA A 442 26.68 16.81 -26.63
C ALA A 442 27.16 16.61 -25.20
N ALA A 443 27.26 15.36 -24.73
CA ALA A 443 27.81 15.05 -23.41
C ALA A 443 29.26 15.53 -23.26
N GLY A 444 30.11 15.30 -24.28
CA GLY A 444 31.49 15.78 -24.26
C GLY A 444 31.61 17.32 -24.27
N LEU A 445 30.72 18.02 -24.99
CA LEU A 445 30.67 19.49 -24.97
C LEU A 445 30.28 20.01 -23.59
N LEU A 446 29.28 19.39 -22.96
CA LEU A 446 28.81 19.79 -21.63
C LEU A 446 29.85 19.49 -20.56
N GLU A 447 30.57 18.37 -20.65
CA GLU A 447 31.68 18.08 -19.76
C GLU A 447 32.79 19.13 -19.88
N LEU A 448 33.12 19.56 -21.10
CA LEU A 448 34.07 20.66 -21.31
C LEU A 448 33.56 21.96 -20.70
N ALA A 449 32.28 22.30 -20.91
CA ALA A 449 31.68 23.49 -20.33
C ALA A 449 31.67 23.44 -18.79
N ASP A 450 31.36 22.30 -18.17
CA ASP A 450 31.43 22.11 -16.72
C ASP A 450 32.86 22.31 -16.18
N ARG A 451 33.90 21.89 -16.92
CA ARG A 451 35.30 22.16 -16.58
C ARG A 451 35.65 23.64 -16.66
N GLU A 452 35.18 24.33 -17.69
CA GLU A 452 35.39 25.78 -17.83
C GLU A 452 34.66 26.55 -16.71
N PHE A 453 33.42 26.18 -16.38
CA PHE A 453 32.70 26.78 -15.26
C PHE A 453 33.39 26.52 -13.92
N SER A 454 33.89 25.30 -13.70
CA SER A 454 34.67 24.98 -12.49
C SER A 454 35.94 25.83 -12.42
N THR A 455 36.65 26.01 -13.55
CA THR A 455 37.87 26.84 -13.61
C THR A 455 37.57 28.32 -13.36
N ILE A 456 36.49 28.85 -13.94
CA ILE A 456 36.04 30.23 -13.70
C ILE A 456 35.68 30.39 -12.22
N TRP A 457 34.97 29.43 -11.65
CA TRP A 457 34.59 29.41 -10.25
C TRP A 457 35.81 29.39 -9.31
N ASP A 458 36.80 28.53 -9.59
CA ASP A 458 38.03 28.44 -8.83
C ASP A 458 38.86 29.73 -8.90
N ARG A 459 38.86 30.44 -10.04
CA ARG A 459 39.57 31.72 -10.23
C ARG A 459 38.84 32.94 -9.66
N LEU A 460 37.51 32.88 -9.55
CA LEU A 460 36.71 33.92 -8.89
C LEU A 460 36.78 33.85 -7.37
N ARG A 461 37.47 32.86 -6.78
CA ARG A 461 37.98 32.94 -5.40
C ARG A 461 38.86 34.20 -5.29
N PRO A 462 38.42 35.27 -4.62
CA PRO A 462 39.10 36.56 -4.72
C PRO A 462 40.49 36.51 -4.09
N GLU A 463 41.50 36.97 -4.83
CA GLU A 463 42.57 37.75 -4.20
C GLU A 463 41.92 39.00 -3.58
N VAL A 464 42.09 39.13 -2.26
CA VAL A 464 41.65 40.25 -1.43
C VAL A 464 41.84 41.58 -2.16
N THR A 465 40.76 42.21 -2.62
CA THR A 465 40.78 43.60 -3.07
C THR A 465 39.84 44.43 -2.21
N ALA A 466 40.41 45.55 -1.74
CA ALA A 466 39.94 46.42 -0.67
C ALA A 466 38.49 46.93 -0.83
N PRO A 467 37.84 47.37 0.26
CA PRO A 467 36.43 47.76 0.25
C PRO A 467 36.19 48.95 -0.66
N SER A 468 35.16 48.85 -1.51
CA SER A 468 34.60 49.99 -2.25
C SER A 468 33.42 50.55 -1.47
N THR A 469 33.53 51.84 -1.13
CA THR A 469 32.52 52.67 -0.46
C THR A 469 31.35 52.95 -1.40
N GLU A 470 30.18 52.41 -1.08
CA GLU A 470 28.88 52.74 -1.67
C GLU A 470 27.87 53.09 -0.55
N PRO A 471 26.78 53.81 -0.85
CA PRO A 471 26.06 54.63 0.13
C PRO A 471 25.26 53.83 1.15
N GLU A 472 25.14 54.40 2.36
CA GLU A 472 24.42 53.88 3.53
C GLU A 472 23.01 53.42 3.16
N ASP A 473 22.82 52.10 3.15
CA ASP A 473 21.52 51.46 3.37
C ASP A 473 21.19 51.64 4.86
N ASP A 474 19.99 52.12 5.19
CA ASP A 474 19.55 52.43 6.58
C ASP A 474 19.25 51.14 7.38
N ASP A 475 19.76 50.00 6.89
CA ASP A 475 19.66 48.68 7.49
C ASP A 475 20.88 48.45 8.40
N PRO A 476 20.69 48.25 9.72
CA PRO A 476 21.79 48.02 10.66
C PRO A 476 22.48 46.65 10.47
N ARG A 477 22.05 45.83 9.51
CA ARG A 477 22.66 44.54 9.16
C ARG A 477 23.89 44.73 8.30
N ILE A 478 24.91 43.92 8.54
CA ILE A 478 26.03 43.76 7.60
C ILE A 478 25.46 43.25 6.28
N SER A 479 25.69 43.95 5.17
CA SER A 479 25.11 43.54 3.89
C SER A 479 25.67 42.17 3.47
N ALA A 480 24.86 41.37 2.78
CA ALA A 480 25.28 40.05 2.29
C ALA A 480 26.56 40.12 1.43
N ARG A 481 26.76 41.23 0.70
CA ARG A 481 27.95 41.47 -0.13
C ARG A 481 29.20 41.75 0.72
N GLU A 482 29.08 42.61 1.72
CA GLU A 482 30.18 42.92 2.64
C GLU A 482 30.59 41.70 3.46
N LEU A 483 29.61 40.94 3.95
CA LEU A 483 29.85 39.71 4.68
C LEU A 483 30.53 38.65 3.81
N ALA A 484 30.09 38.50 2.55
CA ALA A 484 30.74 37.60 1.60
C ALA A 484 32.20 37.99 1.34
N ALA A 485 32.49 39.29 1.17
CA ALA A 485 33.84 39.79 0.97
C ALA A 485 34.73 39.56 2.20
N PHE A 486 34.21 39.83 3.40
CA PHE A 486 34.91 39.57 4.66
C PHE A 486 35.25 38.08 4.84
N LEU A 487 34.26 37.21 4.64
CA LEU A 487 34.43 35.77 4.80
C LEU A 487 35.33 35.16 3.71
N ALA A 488 35.37 35.72 2.50
CA ALA A 488 36.33 35.30 1.48
C ALA A 488 37.78 35.59 1.90
N GLY A 489 38.03 36.68 2.63
CA GLY A 489 39.34 36.98 3.21
C GLY A 489 39.70 36.08 4.40
N GLN A 490 38.72 35.76 5.25
CA GLN A 490 38.91 34.93 6.45
C GLN A 490 39.07 33.43 6.11
N TYR A 491 38.31 32.93 5.14
CA TYR A 491 38.23 31.51 4.78
C TYR A 491 38.59 31.29 3.31
N SER A 492 39.86 31.50 2.97
CA SER A 492 40.36 31.47 1.58
C SER A 492 40.22 30.11 0.87
N ASP A 493 40.06 29.03 1.63
CA ASP A 493 39.87 27.65 1.14
C ASP A 493 38.40 27.19 1.11
N ALA A 494 37.46 28.01 1.61
CA ALA A 494 36.04 27.66 1.65
C ALA A 494 35.37 27.80 0.27
N GLY A 495 34.28 27.05 0.06
CA GLY A 495 33.39 27.20 -1.11
C GLY A 495 32.45 28.40 -0.97
N TRP A 496 31.94 28.90 -2.10
CA TRP A 496 30.94 29.99 -2.12
C TRP A 496 29.59 29.51 -1.60
N SER A 497 28.95 30.28 -0.72
CA SER A 497 27.57 30.06 -0.29
C SER A 497 26.60 30.90 -1.13
N ARG A 498 25.31 30.56 -1.16
CA ARG A 498 24.29 31.38 -1.83
C ARG A 498 24.13 32.74 -1.13
N THR A 499 23.67 33.75 -1.87
CA THR A 499 23.41 35.10 -1.33
C THR A 499 22.35 35.12 -0.23
N ASP A 500 21.36 34.23 -0.28
CA ASP A 500 20.36 34.04 0.76
C ASP A 500 20.97 33.49 2.07
N HIS A 501 22.00 32.64 2.01
CA HIS A 501 22.73 32.16 3.20
C HIS A 501 23.48 33.30 3.89
N TYR A 502 24.09 34.21 3.12
CA TYR A 502 24.71 35.43 3.68
C TYR A 502 23.68 36.37 4.29
N ALA A 503 22.52 36.54 3.65
CA ALA A 503 21.43 37.35 4.21
C ALA A 503 20.85 36.73 5.50
N TRP A 504 20.73 35.41 5.54
CA TRP A 504 20.26 34.67 6.72
C TRP A 504 21.22 34.81 7.90
N ILE A 505 22.51 34.51 7.70
CA ILE A 505 23.48 34.60 8.80
C ILE A 505 23.70 36.05 9.24
N SER A 506 23.57 37.02 8.32
CA SER A 506 23.53 38.45 8.67
C SER A 506 22.36 38.79 9.60
N GLY A 507 21.19 38.18 9.40
CA GLY A 507 20.07 38.26 10.35
C GLY A 507 20.44 37.74 11.74
N LEU A 508 21.15 36.60 11.82
CA LEU A 508 21.62 36.05 13.10
C LEU A 508 22.68 36.94 13.78
N LEU A 509 23.58 37.56 13.00
CA LEU A 509 24.54 38.53 13.52
C LEU A 509 23.83 39.72 14.18
N LEU A 510 22.78 40.24 13.55
CA LEU A 510 21.95 41.30 14.14
C LEU A 510 21.29 40.85 15.45
N GLU A 511 20.73 39.63 15.51
CA GLU A 511 20.16 39.09 16.77
C GLU A 511 21.20 38.94 17.89
N LEU A 512 22.47 38.68 17.53
CA LEU A 512 23.60 38.67 18.46
C LEU A 512 24.07 40.08 18.86
N GLY A 513 23.57 41.12 18.20
CA GLY A 513 23.99 42.51 18.36
C GLY A 513 25.28 42.85 17.64
N ILE A 514 25.68 42.06 16.63
CA ILE A 514 26.82 42.33 15.75
C ILE A 514 26.29 43.05 14.51
N THR A 515 26.67 44.32 14.38
CA THR A 515 26.18 45.23 13.32
C THR A 515 27.29 45.74 12.40
N SER A 516 28.55 45.47 12.73
CA SER A 516 29.71 45.86 11.91
C SER A 516 30.71 44.73 11.69
N LEU A 517 31.50 44.83 10.61
CA LEU A 517 32.57 43.88 10.31
C LEU A 517 33.68 43.89 11.38
N ASP A 518 33.93 45.03 12.02
CA ASP A 518 34.91 45.12 13.12
C ASP A 518 34.44 44.34 14.35
N GLU A 519 33.17 44.49 14.75
CA GLU A 519 32.57 43.70 15.84
C GLU A 519 32.60 42.19 15.53
N LEU A 520 32.36 41.83 14.27
CA LEU A 520 32.44 40.44 13.82
C LEU A 520 33.88 39.91 13.90
N ALA A 521 34.86 40.66 13.38
CA ALA A 521 36.27 40.29 13.45
C ALA A 521 36.75 40.14 14.90
N ASP A 522 36.30 41.02 15.79
CA ASP A 522 36.58 40.96 17.23
C ASP A 522 35.99 39.70 17.88
N ALA A 523 34.76 39.33 17.53
CA ALA A 523 34.11 38.12 18.03
C ALA A 523 34.82 36.83 17.55
N LEU A 524 35.36 36.84 16.33
CA LEU A 524 36.05 35.68 15.74
C LEU A 524 37.53 35.57 16.11
N ARG A 525 38.14 36.63 16.67
CA ARG A 525 39.59 36.70 16.95
C ARG A 525 40.14 35.54 17.79
N THR A 526 39.32 35.01 18.70
CA THR A 526 39.73 33.92 19.61
C THR A 526 39.31 32.54 19.13
N VAL A 527 38.72 32.42 17.95
CA VAL A 527 38.24 31.15 17.39
C VAL A 527 39.39 30.41 16.73
N ASP A 528 39.55 29.14 17.10
CA ASP A 528 40.45 28.21 16.40
C ASP A 528 39.65 27.41 15.37
N ASP A 529 39.59 27.92 14.13
CA ASP A 529 38.85 27.29 13.03
C ASP A 529 39.40 25.90 12.67
N ALA A 530 40.70 25.65 12.89
CA ALA A 530 41.32 24.35 12.62
C ALA A 530 40.87 23.31 13.65
N GLN A 531 40.85 23.69 14.93
CA GLN A 531 40.32 22.85 16.01
C GLN A 531 38.84 22.54 15.81
N ILE A 532 38.03 23.54 15.47
CA ILE A 532 36.60 23.34 15.18
C ILE A 532 36.44 22.35 14.02
N SER A 533 37.20 22.52 12.95
CA SER A 533 37.12 21.63 11.79
C SER A 533 37.49 20.18 12.13
N GLU A 534 38.51 19.98 12.97
CA GLU A 534 38.92 18.66 13.47
C GLU A 534 37.84 18.02 14.36
N GLN A 535 37.30 18.76 15.33
CA GLN A 535 36.24 18.28 16.23
C GLN A 535 34.94 17.94 15.49
N MET A 536 34.63 18.71 14.45
CA MET A 536 33.47 18.45 13.60
C MET A 536 33.68 17.23 12.68
N GLY A 537 34.92 16.81 12.47
CA GLY A 537 35.28 15.67 11.63
C GLY A 537 35.07 15.91 10.15
N TYR A 538 35.19 17.17 9.69
CA TYR A 538 34.95 17.50 8.29
C TYR A 538 35.98 16.85 7.37
N ARG A 539 35.50 16.07 6.39
CA ARG A 539 36.35 15.48 5.35
C ARG A 539 36.83 16.48 4.31
N TYR A 540 36.07 17.57 4.12
CA TYR A 540 36.36 18.66 3.18
C TYR A 540 36.08 20.03 3.84
N PRO A 541 36.74 21.10 3.36
CA PRO A 541 36.48 22.48 3.81
C PRO A 541 34.99 22.82 3.72
N PRO A 542 34.28 23.07 4.84
CA PRO A 542 32.90 23.55 4.78
C PRO A 542 32.84 24.95 4.14
N GLY A 543 31.67 25.32 3.62
CA GLY A 543 31.43 26.64 3.04
C GLY A 543 31.66 27.79 4.05
N ALA A 544 31.92 28.99 3.54
CA ALA A 544 32.33 30.12 4.38
C ALA A 544 31.26 30.50 5.42
N VAL A 545 29.98 30.44 5.05
CA VAL A 545 28.86 30.68 5.96
C VAL A 545 28.76 29.59 7.04
N ARG A 546 29.02 28.31 6.69
CA ARG A 546 29.03 27.19 7.65
C ARG A 546 30.12 27.38 8.70
N ARG A 547 31.33 27.79 8.28
CA ARG A 547 32.43 28.07 9.20
C ARG A 547 32.11 29.22 10.13
N LEU A 548 31.54 30.30 9.59
CA LEU A 548 31.06 31.41 10.41
C LEU A 548 30.02 30.93 11.42
N ASP A 549 29.05 30.13 10.99
CA ASP A 549 28.01 29.55 11.85
C ASP A 549 28.60 28.67 12.97
N ASP A 550 29.60 27.83 12.67
CA ASP A 550 30.32 27.06 13.68
C ASP A 550 31.15 27.93 14.64
N ALA A 551 31.83 28.95 14.12
CA ALA A 551 32.59 29.90 14.93
C ALA A 551 31.68 30.68 15.89
N LEU A 552 30.53 31.16 15.39
CA LEU A 552 29.52 31.83 16.22
C LEU A 552 28.92 30.87 17.26
N LEU A 553 28.65 29.61 16.89
CA LEU A 553 28.19 28.59 17.84
C LEU A 553 29.25 28.32 18.92
N ALA A 554 30.52 28.23 18.55
CA ALA A 554 31.62 28.01 19.50
C ALA A 554 31.80 29.18 20.48
N VAL A 555 31.66 30.42 19.99
CA VAL A 555 31.80 31.65 20.79
C VAL A 555 30.59 31.89 21.69
N PHE A 556 29.38 31.86 21.12
CA PHE A 556 28.16 32.29 21.81
C PHE A 556 27.37 31.12 22.44
N ARG A 557 27.66 29.87 22.10
CA ARG A 557 27.13 28.64 22.73
C ARG A 557 25.60 28.66 22.90
N GLU A 558 25.09 28.57 24.12
CA GLU A 558 23.66 28.58 24.45
C GLU A 558 22.94 29.86 23.96
N ARG A 559 23.64 31.00 23.93
CA ARG A 559 23.07 32.23 23.38
C ARG A 559 22.82 32.11 21.88
N TYR A 560 23.68 31.40 21.16
CA TYR A 560 23.50 31.13 19.73
C TYR A 560 22.36 30.15 19.48
N LEU A 561 22.27 29.09 20.30
CA LEU A 561 21.19 28.11 20.25
C LEU A 561 19.80 28.75 20.42
N GLY A 562 19.70 29.72 21.34
CA GLY A 562 18.45 30.40 21.67
C GLY A 562 18.01 31.51 20.71
N LEU A 563 18.73 31.76 19.61
CA LEU A 563 18.34 32.77 18.62
C LEU A 563 17.03 32.39 17.91
N HIS A 564 16.20 33.37 17.59
CA HIS A 564 14.93 33.15 16.92
C HIS A 564 15.13 32.49 15.55
N GLY A 565 16.12 32.95 14.78
CA GLY A 565 16.51 32.33 13.52
C GLY A 565 17.03 30.90 13.61
N ASN A 566 17.30 30.37 14.82
CA ASN A 566 17.83 29.02 15.04
C ASN A 566 16.83 28.00 15.59
N VAL A 567 15.59 28.41 15.92
CA VAL A 567 14.56 27.53 16.55
C VAL A 567 14.34 26.22 15.78
N HIS A 568 14.31 26.27 14.45
CA HIS A 568 14.05 25.10 13.60
C HIS A 568 15.23 24.10 13.53
N ARG A 569 16.43 24.50 13.96
CA ARG A 569 17.67 23.70 13.88
C ARG A 569 18.37 23.52 15.22
N GLU A 570 17.70 23.83 16.33
CA GLU A 570 18.25 23.72 17.70
C GLU A 570 18.86 22.35 17.99
N ALA A 571 18.19 21.26 17.59
CA ALA A 571 18.67 19.89 17.81
C ALA A 571 19.98 19.58 17.07
N LEU A 572 20.12 20.07 15.83
CA LEU A 572 21.34 19.93 15.04
C LEU A 572 22.48 20.76 15.64
N LEU A 573 22.18 22.01 16.02
CA LEU A 573 23.14 22.89 16.69
C LEU A 573 23.62 22.33 18.03
N ARG A 574 22.74 21.71 18.82
CA ARG A 574 23.12 21.07 20.08
C ARG A 574 24.08 19.92 19.85
N THR A 575 23.79 19.09 18.84
CA THR A 575 24.67 17.98 18.44
C THR A 575 26.05 18.49 18.01
N ARG A 576 26.10 19.59 17.25
CA ARG A 576 27.36 20.25 16.85
C ARG A 576 28.12 20.81 18.06
N LEU A 577 27.43 21.52 18.96
CA LEU A 577 28.04 22.08 20.16
C LEU A 577 28.60 20.99 21.09
N ASP A 578 27.90 19.85 21.19
CA ASP A 578 28.36 18.68 21.92
C ASP A 578 29.65 18.11 21.31
N ARG A 579 29.74 18.01 19.96
CA ARG A 579 30.96 17.60 19.26
C ARG A 579 32.13 18.56 19.52
N MET A 580 31.89 19.87 19.46
CA MET A 580 32.91 20.89 19.77
C MET A 580 33.35 20.87 21.24
N SER A 581 32.50 20.35 22.14
CA SER A 581 32.76 20.28 23.58
C SER A 581 33.34 18.94 24.04
N ALA A 582 33.30 17.91 23.18
CA ALA A 582 33.93 16.62 23.44
C ALA A 582 35.46 16.78 23.36
N ARG A 583 36.13 16.52 24.48
CA ARG A 583 37.60 16.55 24.61
C ARG A 583 38.24 15.24 24.20
#